data_AF-A0AAE3JHI3-F1
#
_entry.id   AF-A0AAE3JHI3-F1
#
_cell.length_a   1.000
_cell.length_b   1.000
_cell.length_c   1.000
_cell.angle_alpha   90.00
_cell.angle_beta   90.00
_cell.angle_gamma   90.00
#
_symmetry.space_group_name_H-M   'P 1'
#
loop_
_entity.id
_entity.type
_entity.pdbx_description
1 polymer ?
#
loop_
_entity_poly.entity_id
_entity_poly.type
_entity_poly.pdbx_seq_one_letter_code
_entity_poly.pdbx_strand_id
1 'polypeptide(L)'
;MDPVDMGVVSIGINDFFFTKVNEKSAAVSWAPSVECVVMKINLQGNTTYIYFESAARETLRRAAAAYMQDFQDKRLDTEAKKADRAYGSFIFPVTWGLMTQNAEGRPAVKLGYVFKDGAPYFTMSFPLMKNDLVESGSKVQSASAFTLYFTRAQLQDFIEKMDEEAFAALNAELGVGRAGLASPDVY
;
A
#
# COMPACT_ATOMS: atom_id res chain seq x y z
N MET A 1 20.60 -4.16 -6.03
CA MET A 1 20.58 -4.81 -4.70
C MET A 1 19.22 -5.45 -4.55
N ASP A 2 19.18 -6.69 -4.07
CA ASP A 2 17.91 -7.40 -3.93
C ASP A 2 17.09 -6.84 -2.76
N PRO A 3 15.74 -6.85 -2.84
CA PRO A 3 14.90 -6.45 -1.73
C PRO A 3 15.16 -7.32 -0.48
N VAL A 4 15.23 -6.68 0.68
CA VAL A 4 15.37 -7.32 1.99
C VAL A 4 13.99 -7.71 2.49
N ASP A 5 13.79 -8.97 2.83
CA ASP A 5 12.53 -9.46 3.40
C ASP A 5 12.28 -8.85 4.78
N MET A 6 11.08 -8.30 4.98
CA MET A 6 10.61 -7.74 6.25
C MET A 6 9.52 -8.60 6.89
N GLY A 7 9.24 -9.74 6.30
CA GLY A 7 8.23 -10.70 6.75
C GLY A 7 6.87 -10.49 6.09
N VAL A 8 5.83 -10.94 6.78
CA VAL A 8 4.46 -10.93 6.28
C VAL A 8 3.55 -10.13 7.21
N VAL A 9 2.56 -9.47 6.62
CA VAL A 9 1.48 -8.79 7.34
C VAL A 9 0.14 -9.41 6.98
N SER A 10 -0.77 -9.45 7.94
CA SER A 10 -2.15 -9.87 7.71
C SER A 10 -3.02 -8.68 7.32
N ILE A 11 -3.81 -8.82 6.25
CA ILE A 11 -4.73 -7.80 5.77
C ILE A 11 -6.06 -8.42 5.36
N GLY A 12 -7.14 -7.66 5.48
CA GLY A 12 -8.45 -8.02 4.94
C GLY A 12 -8.61 -7.55 3.49
N ILE A 13 -9.26 -8.35 2.66
CA ILE A 13 -9.66 -7.99 1.29
C ILE A 13 -11.07 -8.50 1.04
N ASN A 14 -11.88 -7.74 0.32
CA ASN A 14 -13.20 -8.21 -0.07
C ASN A 14 -13.13 -9.52 -0.89
N ASP A 15 -14.09 -10.40 -0.67
CA ASP A 15 -14.42 -11.43 -1.64
C ASP A 15 -14.83 -10.80 -2.99
N PHE A 16 -14.86 -11.60 -4.03
CA PHE A 16 -15.19 -11.14 -5.38
C PHE A 16 -16.56 -10.43 -5.47
N PHE A 17 -17.47 -10.77 -4.56
CA PHE A 17 -18.81 -10.18 -4.47
C PHE A 17 -18.92 -9.00 -3.47
N PHE A 18 -17.83 -8.58 -2.83
CA PHE A 18 -17.78 -7.47 -1.87
C PHE A 18 -18.67 -7.65 -0.63
N THR A 19 -19.08 -8.89 -0.35
CA THR A 19 -19.96 -9.28 0.76
C THR A 19 -19.19 -9.59 2.04
N LYS A 20 -17.95 -10.07 1.95
CA LYS A 20 -17.14 -10.49 3.11
C LYS A 20 -15.71 -9.99 2.99
N VAL A 21 -15.12 -9.65 4.13
CA VAL A 21 -13.68 -9.39 4.24
C VAL A 21 -12.99 -10.72 4.54
N ASN A 22 -12.14 -11.17 3.62
CA ASN A 22 -11.30 -12.35 3.80
C ASN A 22 -9.90 -11.92 4.19
N GLU A 23 -9.34 -12.59 5.19
CA GLU A 23 -7.97 -12.39 5.60
C GLU A 23 -7.00 -12.98 4.55
N LYS A 24 -5.93 -12.24 4.26
CA LYS A 24 -4.83 -12.64 3.39
C LYS A 24 -3.51 -12.18 3.99
N SER A 25 -2.45 -12.92 3.68
CA SER A 25 -1.09 -12.48 3.96
C SER A 25 -0.51 -11.71 2.77
N ALA A 26 0.23 -10.65 3.06
CA ALA A 26 1.05 -9.92 2.10
C ALA A 26 2.51 -9.97 2.57
N ALA A 27 3.43 -10.24 1.64
CA ALA A 27 4.87 -10.16 1.93
C ALA A 27 5.31 -8.70 1.84
N VAL A 28 6.17 -8.27 2.76
CA VAL A 28 6.70 -6.91 2.83
C VAL A 28 8.21 -6.98 2.70
N SER A 29 8.80 -6.08 1.92
CA SER A 29 10.25 -6.03 1.73
C SER A 29 10.73 -4.58 1.64
N TRP A 30 11.97 -4.33 2.03
CA TRP A 30 12.66 -3.07 1.80
C TRP A 30 13.48 -3.18 0.51
N ALA A 31 13.30 -2.27 -0.44
CA ALA A 31 14.04 -2.22 -1.69
C ALA A 31 14.97 -0.98 -1.69
N PRO A 32 16.23 -1.12 -1.26
CA PRO A 32 17.14 0.02 -1.09
C PRO A 32 17.39 0.81 -2.37
N SER A 33 17.44 0.13 -3.53
CA SER A 33 17.77 0.75 -4.82
C SER A 33 16.74 1.77 -5.30
N VAL A 34 15.51 1.69 -4.78
CA VAL A 34 14.40 2.60 -5.10
C VAL A 34 13.83 3.25 -3.85
N GLU A 35 14.48 3.07 -2.70
CA GLU A 35 14.07 3.57 -1.38
C GLU A 35 12.58 3.34 -1.04
N CYS A 36 12.05 2.18 -1.45
CA CYS A 36 10.66 1.80 -1.26
C CYS A 36 10.52 0.62 -0.30
N VAL A 37 9.50 0.68 0.55
CA VAL A 37 8.90 -0.55 1.07
C VAL A 37 7.99 -1.10 -0.03
N VAL A 38 8.05 -2.40 -0.28
CA VAL A 38 7.26 -3.07 -1.31
C VAL A 38 6.37 -4.11 -0.66
N MET A 39 5.07 -3.97 -0.82
CA MET A 39 4.09 -4.98 -0.43
C MET A 39 3.71 -5.83 -1.63
N LYS A 40 3.96 -7.13 -1.56
CA LYS A 40 3.58 -8.12 -2.56
C LYS A 40 2.35 -8.89 -2.10
N ILE A 41 1.31 -8.90 -2.93
CA ILE A 41 0.06 -9.59 -2.65
C ILE A 41 -0.56 -10.24 -3.88
N ASN A 42 -1.18 -11.41 -3.69
CA ASN A 42 -1.92 -12.11 -4.73
C ASN A 42 -3.41 -11.71 -4.72
N LEU A 43 -3.82 -11.00 -5.76
CA LEU A 43 -5.17 -10.48 -5.97
C LEU A 43 -5.74 -11.05 -7.27
N GLN A 44 -6.87 -11.77 -7.18
CA GLN A 44 -7.63 -12.25 -8.35
C GLN A 44 -6.76 -12.99 -9.40
N GLY A 45 -5.78 -13.78 -8.95
CA GLY A 45 -4.87 -14.53 -9.83
C GLY A 45 -3.64 -13.75 -10.31
N ASN A 46 -3.53 -12.45 -10.01
CA ASN A 46 -2.36 -11.63 -10.31
C ASN A 46 -1.51 -11.40 -9.07
N THR A 47 -0.20 -11.34 -9.27
CA THR A 47 0.69 -10.77 -8.26
C THR A 47 0.69 -9.25 -8.42
N THR A 48 0.40 -8.55 -7.34
CA THR A 48 0.37 -7.08 -7.26
C THR A 48 1.46 -6.62 -6.31
N TYR A 49 2.23 -5.62 -6.73
CA TYR A 49 3.26 -4.96 -5.93
C TYR A 49 2.84 -3.52 -5.71
N ILE A 50 2.76 -3.12 -4.45
CA ILE A 50 2.45 -1.74 -4.06
C ILE A 50 3.72 -1.14 -3.46
N TYR A 51 4.13 0.00 -4.00
CA TYR A 51 5.38 0.67 -3.63
C TYR A 51 5.08 1.83 -2.68
N PHE A 52 5.78 1.84 -1.56
CA PHE A 52 5.69 2.84 -0.50
C PHE A 52 7.00 3.62 -0.44
N GLU A 53 7.10 4.63 -1.30
CA GLU A 53 8.13 5.68 -1.25
C GLU A 53 8.03 6.46 0.07
N SER A 54 9.06 7.24 0.44
CA SER A 54 9.10 7.95 1.74
C SER A 54 7.85 8.81 2.00
N ALA A 55 7.43 9.61 1.02
CA ALA A 55 6.22 10.43 1.15
C ALA A 55 4.94 9.60 1.32
N ALA A 56 4.88 8.41 0.70
CA ALA A 56 3.77 7.48 0.83
C ALA A 56 3.73 6.87 2.24
N ARG A 57 4.89 6.48 2.77
CA ARG A 57 5.04 5.95 4.15
C ARG A 57 4.66 7.00 5.19
N GLU A 58 5.13 8.24 5.03
CA GLU A 58 4.78 9.35 5.93
C GLU A 58 3.27 9.62 5.91
N THR A 59 2.68 9.66 4.71
CA THR A 59 1.23 9.88 4.55
C THR A 59 0.42 8.75 5.17
N LEU A 60 0.83 7.50 4.97
CA LEU A 60 0.15 6.35 5.57
C LEU A 60 0.29 6.34 7.09
N ARG A 61 1.47 6.69 7.64
CA ARG A 61 1.69 6.81 9.09
C ARG A 61 0.80 7.89 9.71
N ARG A 62 0.69 9.06 9.07
CA ARG A 62 -0.22 10.13 9.52
C ARG A 62 -1.68 9.70 9.48
N ALA A 63 -2.11 9.07 8.40
CA ALA A 63 -3.48 8.56 8.26
C ALA A 63 -3.80 7.49 9.31
N ALA A 64 -2.86 6.57 9.57
CA ALA A 64 -3.00 5.54 10.58
C ALA A 64 -3.10 6.15 11.99
N ALA A 65 -2.22 7.11 12.33
CA ALA A 65 -2.27 7.81 13.62
C ALA A 65 -3.62 8.52 13.82
N ALA A 66 -4.10 9.25 12.81
CA ALA A 66 -5.40 9.91 12.85
C ALA A 66 -6.56 8.92 13.06
N TYR A 67 -6.55 7.79 12.33
CA TYR A 67 -7.54 6.74 12.51
C TYR A 67 -7.53 6.13 13.92
N MET A 68 -6.35 5.82 14.46
CA MET A 68 -6.23 5.28 15.82
C MET A 68 -6.77 6.27 16.85
N GLN A 69 -6.47 7.57 16.67
CA GLN A 69 -6.97 8.61 17.55
C GLN A 69 -8.49 8.76 17.44
N ASP A 70 -9.06 8.80 16.24
CA ASP A 70 -10.52 8.88 16.06
C ASP A 70 -11.24 7.67 16.65
N PHE A 71 -10.64 6.49 16.57
CA PHE A 71 -11.18 5.30 17.23
C PHE A 71 -11.18 5.47 18.76
N GLN A 72 -10.06 5.90 19.35
CA GLN A 72 -9.93 6.10 20.80
C GLN A 72 -10.90 7.17 21.31
N ASP A 73 -11.02 8.27 20.57
CA ASP A 73 -11.91 9.39 20.88
C ASP A 73 -13.39 9.10 20.55
N LYS A 74 -13.71 7.91 20.01
CA LYS A 74 -15.06 7.50 19.56
C LYS A 74 -15.66 8.48 18.53
N ARG A 75 -14.82 9.04 17.67
CA ARG A 75 -15.20 9.97 16.58
C ARG A 75 -15.52 9.26 15.26
N LEU A 76 -15.27 7.96 15.17
CA LEU A 76 -15.68 7.17 13.99
C LEU A 76 -17.20 7.03 13.94
N ASP A 77 -17.79 7.55 12.87
CA ASP A 77 -19.23 7.53 12.64
C ASP A 77 -19.56 6.68 11.40
N THR A 78 -20.55 5.79 11.54
CA THR A 78 -21.08 4.92 10.49
C THR A 78 -21.81 5.69 9.39
N GLU A 79 -22.39 6.85 9.71
CA GLU A 79 -23.15 7.69 8.78
C GLU A 79 -22.31 8.83 8.19
N ALA A 80 -21.04 8.92 8.57
CA ALA A 80 -20.13 9.96 8.12
C ALA A 80 -20.02 9.98 6.59
N LYS A 81 -20.33 11.13 6.00
CA LYS A 81 -20.11 11.37 4.57
C LYS A 81 -18.62 11.31 4.29
N LYS A 82 -18.22 10.54 3.26
CA LYS A 82 -16.83 10.41 2.80
C LYS A 82 -15.87 9.78 3.83
N ALA A 83 -16.38 8.91 4.72
CA ALA A 83 -15.54 8.09 5.60
C ALA A 83 -14.48 7.29 4.82
N ASP A 84 -14.78 6.89 3.58
CA ASP A 84 -13.90 6.20 2.62
C ASP A 84 -12.61 6.96 2.27
N ARG A 85 -12.51 8.24 2.63
CA ARG A 85 -11.36 9.13 2.37
C ARG A 85 -11.10 10.11 3.51
N ALA A 86 -11.55 9.80 4.72
CA ALA A 86 -11.45 10.69 5.88
C ALA A 86 -10.00 11.14 6.16
N TYR A 87 -9.02 10.33 5.78
CA TYR A 87 -7.59 10.58 5.99
C TYR A 87 -6.87 10.98 4.69
N GLY A 88 -7.63 11.37 3.67
CA GLY A 88 -7.12 11.90 2.42
C GLY A 88 -6.93 10.87 1.31
N SER A 89 -6.11 11.25 0.33
CA SER A 89 -5.72 10.41 -0.80
C SER A 89 -4.26 10.63 -1.14
N PHE A 90 -3.60 9.58 -1.63
CA PHE A 90 -2.21 9.65 -2.08
C PHE A 90 -2.00 8.78 -3.31
N ILE A 91 -1.01 9.15 -4.14
CA ILE A 91 -0.67 8.40 -5.35
C ILE A 91 0.34 7.33 -5.00
N PHE A 92 0.00 6.06 -5.21
CA PHE A 92 0.91 4.93 -4.98
C PHE A 92 1.31 4.33 -6.33
N PRO A 93 2.60 4.13 -6.63
CA PRO A 93 2.98 3.26 -7.73
C PRO A 93 2.55 1.82 -7.44
N VAL A 94 1.97 1.18 -8.44
CA VAL A 94 1.51 -0.21 -8.37
C VAL A 94 1.92 -0.91 -9.65
N THR A 95 2.52 -2.09 -9.54
CA THR A 95 2.73 -2.99 -10.67
C THR A 95 1.95 -4.27 -10.47
N TRP A 96 1.47 -4.87 -11.55
CA TRP A 96 0.75 -6.14 -11.49
C TRP A 96 0.98 -6.98 -12.73
N GLY A 97 0.70 -8.28 -12.61
CA GLY A 97 0.74 -9.19 -13.75
C GLY A 97 0.71 -10.66 -13.35
N LEU A 98 0.67 -11.50 -14.38
CA LEU A 98 0.74 -12.95 -14.27
C LEU A 98 2.18 -13.39 -14.54
N MET A 99 2.85 -13.96 -13.53
CA MET A 99 4.25 -14.44 -13.57
C MET A 99 5.34 -13.37 -13.81
N THR A 100 5.02 -12.25 -14.46
CA THR A 100 5.92 -11.11 -14.72
C THR A 100 5.19 -9.80 -14.39
N GLN A 101 5.93 -8.74 -14.03
CA GLN A 101 5.35 -7.40 -13.84
C GLN A 101 5.20 -6.73 -15.21
N ASN A 102 4.08 -6.99 -15.89
CA ASN A 102 3.84 -6.51 -17.25
C ASN A 102 2.80 -5.39 -17.34
N ALA A 103 2.35 -4.86 -16.19
CA ALA A 103 1.48 -3.71 -16.10
C ALA A 103 1.85 -2.84 -14.91
N GLU A 104 1.65 -1.53 -15.04
CA GLU A 104 1.90 -0.56 -13.98
C GLU A 104 0.87 0.56 -14.00
N GLY A 105 0.75 1.26 -12.88
CA GLY A 105 -0.14 2.40 -12.73
C GLY A 105 0.15 3.19 -11.47
N ARG A 106 -0.33 4.44 -11.46
CA ARG A 106 -0.19 5.37 -10.32
C ARG A 106 -1.56 5.81 -9.79
N PRO A 107 -2.38 4.91 -9.22
CA PRO A 107 -3.69 5.26 -8.71
C PRO A 107 -3.65 6.27 -7.56
N ALA A 108 -4.61 7.19 -7.55
CA ALA A 108 -4.98 7.94 -6.34
C ALA A 108 -5.77 7.03 -5.38
N VAL A 109 -5.08 6.51 -4.38
CA VAL A 109 -5.64 5.62 -3.35
C VAL A 109 -6.27 6.48 -2.26
N LYS A 110 -7.47 6.12 -1.82
CA LYS A 110 -8.13 6.78 -0.69
C LYS A 110 -7.77 6.11 0.61
N LEU A 111 -7.51 6.92 1.63
CA LEU A 111 -7.23 6.49 2.99
C LEU A 111 -8.41 6.90 3.87
N GLY A 112 -9.04 5.94 4.51
CA GLY A 112 -10.30 6.17 5.21
C GLY A 112 -10.64 5.05 6.18
N TYR A 113 -11.91 4.95 6.52
CA TYR A 113 -12.44 3.85 7.29
C TYR A 113 -13.83 3.44 6.81
N VAL A 114 -14.22 2.22 7.16
CA VAL A 114 -15.58 1.72 6.96
C VAL A 114 -15.95 0.76 8.08
N PHE A 115 -17.23 0.70 8.40
CA PHE A 115 -17.77 -0.31 9.31
C PHE A 115 -18.22 -1.54 8.52
N LYS A 116 -17.76 -2.71 8.95
CA LYS A 116 -18.21 -4.03 8.45
C LYS A 116 -18.67 -4.83 9.65
N ASP A 117 -19.92 -5.29 9.63
CA ASP A 117 -20.56 -6.02 10.73
C ASP A 117 -20.42 -5.30 12.10
N GLY A 118 -20.52 -3.97 12.09
CA GLY A 118 -20.40 -3.12 13.28
C GLY A 118 -18.96 -2.86 13.76
N ALA A 119 -17.95 -3.50 13.18
CA ALA A 119 -16.55 -3.25 13.49
C ALA A 119 -15.92 -2.26 12.49
N PRO A 120 -15.19 -1.23 12.96
CA PRO A 120 -14.49 -0.31 12.07
C PRO A 120 -13.18 -0.92 11.56
N TYR A 121 -12.90 -0.70 10.28
CA TYR A 121 -11.66 -1.05 9.61
C TYR A 121 -11.05 0.21 9.01
N PHE A 122 -9.73 0.36 9.12
CA PHE A 122 -9.01 1.29 8.26
C PHE A 122 -8.97 0.75 6.84
N THR A 123 -9.08 1.62 5.84
CA THR A 123 -9.15 1.21 4.44
C THR A 123 -8.12 1.94 3.58
N MET A 124 -7.46 1.17 2.72
CA MET A 124 -6.79 1.67 1.52
C MET A 124 -7.61 1.26 0.30
N SER A 125 -8.31 2.20 -0.32
CA SER A 125 -9.19 1.92 -1.46
C SER A 125 -8.52 2.31 -2.78
N PHE A 126 -8.16 1.29 -3.55
CA PHE A 126 -7.57 1.41 -4.87
C PHE A 126 -8.69 1.49 -5.92
N PRO A 127 -8.73 2.55 -6.75
CA PRO A 127 -9.69 2.65 -7.84
C PRO A 127 -9.36 1.63 -8.95
N LEU A 128 -10.18 1.59 -10.00
CA LEU A 128 -9.80 0.92 -11.24
C LEU A 128 -8.47 1.50 -11.74
N MET A 129 -7.46 0.65 -11.89
CA MET A 129 -6.14 1.07 -12.35
C MET A 129 -6.02 0.85 -13.85
N LYS A 130 -5.79 1.93 -14.60
CA LYS A 130 -5.38 1.82 -16.01
C LYS A 130 -3.92 1.40 -16.06
N ASN A 131 -3.57 0.58 -17.06
CA ASN A 131 -2.19 0.21 -17.29
C ASN A 131 -1.48 1.31 -18.11
N ASP A 132 -0.42 1.87 -17.55
CA ASP A 132 0.40 2.91 -18.20
C ASP A 132 1.29 2.33 -19.32
N LEU A 133 1.47 0.99 -19.37
CA LEU A 133 2.29 0.29 -20.38
C LEU A 133 1.52 -0.23 -21.61
N VAL A 134 0.25 0.14 -21.79
CA VAL A 134 -0.55 -0.35 -22.93
C VAL A 134 0.07 0.05 -24.26
N GLU A 135 0.48 1.31 -24.40
CA GLU A 135 1.10 1.84 -25.63
C GLU A 135 2.48 1.23 -25.89
N SER A 136 3.15 0.74 -24.83
CA SER A 136 4.42 0.04 -24.91
C SER A 136 4.29 -1.47 -25.21
N GLY A 137 3.08 -1.94 -25.55
CA GLY A 137 2.82 -3.30 -26.01
C GLY A 137 2.31 -4.27 -24.95
N SER A 138 1.98 -3.81 -23.74
CA SER A 138 1.33 -4.66 -22.75
C SER A 138 -0.09 -5.05 -23.19
N LYS A 139 -0.41 -6.34 -23.08
CA LYS A 139 -1.75 -6.87 -23.36
C LYS A 139 -2.73 -6.68 -22.20
N VAL A 140 -2.23 -6.32 -21.02
CA VAL A 140 -3.05 -6.08 -19.83
C VAL A 140 -3.61 -4.66 -19.91
N GLN A 141 -4.94 -4.50 -19.90
CA GLN A 141 -5.57 -3.18 -20.07
C GLN A 141 -5.72 -2.42 -18.75
N SER A 142 -6.11 -3.14 -17.70
CA SER A 142 -6.39 -2.56 -16.38
C SER A 142 -6.33 -3.62 -15.30
N ALA A 143 -6.37 -3.18 -14.05
CA ALA A 143 -6.68 -4.02 -12.90
C ALA A 143 -7.93 -3.49 -12.18
N SER A 144 -8.77 -4.42 -11.75
CA SER A 144 -10.01 -4.15 -11.00
C SER A 144 -9.72 -3.35 -9.73
N ALA A 145 -10.67 -2.49 -9.36
CA ALA A 145 -10.65 -1.82 -8.07
C ALA A 145 -10.63 -2.85 -6.92
N PHE A 146 -9.90 -2.53 -5.86
CA PHE A 146 -9.88 -3.35 -4.64
C PHE A 146 -9.71 -2.46 -3.41
N THR A 147 -9.98 -3.01 -2.23
CA THR A 147 -9.75 -2.31 -0.96
C THR A 147 -9.05 -3.25 -0.01
N LEU A 148 -8.01 -2.73 0.62
CA LEU A 148 -7.34 -3.38 1.74
C LEU A 148 -7.99 -2.88 3.03
N TYR A 149 -8.31 -3.80 3.91
CA TYR A 149 -8.95 -3.57 5.19
C TYR A 149 -7.98 -3.94 6.30
N PHE A 150 -7.86 -3.09 7.29
CA PHE A 150 -7.01 -3.34 8.44
C PHE A 150 -7.83 -3.18 9.71
N THR A 151 -7.83 -4.20 10.55
CA THR A 151 -8.11 -4.00 11.98
C THR A 151 -7.02 -3.11 12.57
N ARG A 152 -7.25 -2.58 13.77
CA ARG A 152 -6.23 -1.74 14.44
C ARG A 152 -4.90 -2.47 14.63
N ALA A 153 -4.94 -3.73 15.04
CA ALA A 153 -3.74 -4.54 15.25
C ALA A 153 -2.98 -4.78 13.93
N GLN A 154 -3.70 -5.10 12.84
CA GLN A 154 -3.10 -5.28 11.52
C GLN A 154 -2.50 -3.97 10.97
N LEU A 155 -3.19 -2.84 11.17
CA LEU A 155 -2.67 -1.55 10.73
C LEU A 155 -1.41 -1.18 11.50
N GLN A 156 -1.39 -1.43 12.82
CA GLN A 156 -0.20 -1.16 13.63
C GLN A 156 0.99 -2.01 13.19
N ASP A 157 0.82 -3.33 13.06
CA ASP A 157 1.87 -4.22 12.55
C ASP A 157 2.38 -3.77 11.18
N PHE A 158 1.48 -3.36 10.28
CA PHE A 158 1.87 -2.86 8.95
C PHE A 158 2.68 -1.56 9.00
N ILE A 159 2.31 -0.60 9.85
CA ILE A 159 3.04 0.66 10.02
C ILE A 159 4.41 0.43 10.68
N GLU A 160 4.52 -0.51 11.62
CA GLU A 160 5.78 -0.87 12.26
C GLU A 160 6.80 -1.45 11.25
N LYS A 161 6.34 -2.11 10.18
CA LYS A 161 7.20 -2.49 9.04
C LYS A 161 7.67 -1.32 8.19
N MET A 162 7.26 -0.09 8.46
CA MET A 162 7.63 1.11 7.69
C MET A 162 8.49 2.08 8.49
N ASP A 163 9.19 1.61 9.52
CA ASP A 163 10.05 2.45 10.35
C ASP A 163 11.29 2.95 9.58
N GLU A 164 11.43 4.28 9.49
CA GLU A 164 12.53 4.89 8.75
C GLU A 164 13.87 4.79 9.47
N GLU A 165 13.87 4.72 10.80
CA GLU A 165 15.09 4.52 11.59
C GLU A 165 15.67 3.12 11.34
N ALA A 166 14.79 2.11 11.22
CA ALA A 166 15.16 0.75 10.86
C ALA A 166 15.79 0.68 9.45
N PHE A 167 15.30 1.47 8.49
CA PHE A 167 15.90 1.50 7.14
C PHE A 167 17.27 2.15 7.11
N ALA A 168 17.50 3.20 7.90
CA ALA A 168 18.80 3.84 7.99
C ALA A 168 19.87 2.88 8.56
N ALA A 169 19.52 2.15 9.63
CA ALA A 169 20.38 1.11 10.19
C ALA A 169 20.64 -0.02 9.19
N LEU A 170 19.58 -0.52 8.54
CA LEU A 170 19.68 -1.58 7.55
C LEU A 170 20.54 -1.16 6.34
N ASN A 171 20.38 0.07 5.84
CA ASN A 171 21.20 0.59 4.74
C ASN A 171 22.68 0.71 5.14
N ALA A 172 22.97 1.09 6.38
CA ALA A 172 24.35 1.16 6.89
C ALA A 172 24.98 -0.24 7.00
N GLU A 173 24.26 -1.23 7.50
CA GLU A 173 24.71 -2.63 7.57
C GLU A 173 24.96 -3.24 6.18
N LEU A 174 24.11 -2.86 5.21
CA LEU A 174 24.18 -3.31 3.83
C LEU A 174 25.21 -2.57 2.97
N GLY A 175 25.92 -1.59 3.54
CA GLY A 175 26.91 -0.78 2.83
C GLY A 175 26.31 0.10 1.73
N VAL A 176 25.01 0.41 1.82
CA VAL A 176 24.32 1.32 0.90
C VAL A 176 24.74 2.75 1.26
N GLY A 177 25.81 3.24 0.63
CA GLY A 177 26.11 4.67 0.64
C GLY A 177 24.93 5.43 0.03
N ARG A 178 24.58 6.61 0.58
CA ARG A 178 23.60 7.53 -0.01
C ARG A 178 24.03 7.88 -1.43
N ALA A 179 23.66 7.07 -2.41
CA ALA A 179 23.72 7.43 -3.81
C ALA A 179 22.57 8.41 -4.01
N GLY A 180 22.90 9.70 -3.84
CA GLY A 180 21.98 10.78 -4.14
C GLY A 180 21.41 10.56 -5.53
N LEU A 181 20.11 10.82 -5.67
CA LEU A 181 19.48 11.05 -6.96
C LEU A 181 20.21 12.21 -7.64
N ALA A 182 21.30 11.91 -8.34
CA ALA A 182 21.83 12.78 -9.35
C ALA A 182 20.75 12.86 -10.43
N SER A 183 20.17 14.05 -10.55
CA SER A 183 19.33 14.47 -11.65
C SER A 183 19.90 13.91 -12.96
N PRO A 184 19.10 13.32 -13.85
CA PRO A 184 19.61 12.93 -15.16
C PRO A 184 19.96 14.22 -15.91
N ASP A 185 21.25 14.46 -16.07
CA ASP A 185 21.76 15.49 -16.97
C ASP A 185 21.25 15.18 -18.38
N VAL A 186 20.57 16.18 -18.92
CA VAL A 186 20.12 16.27 -20.30
C VAL A 186 21.36 16.47 -21.18
N TYR A 187 21.57 15.57 -22.14
CA TYR A 187 22.33 15.83 -23.36
C TYR A 187 21.53 15.35 -24.56
#